data_AF-A0A7T8QW35-F1
#
_entry.id   AF-A0A7T8QW35-F1
#
_cell.length_a   1.000
_cell.length_b   1.000
_cell.length_c   1.000
_cell.angle_alpha   90.00
_cell.angle_beta   90.00
_cell.angle_gamma   90.00
#
_symmetry.space_group_name_H-M   'P 1'
#
loop_
_entity.id
_entity.type
_entity.pdbx_description
1 polymer ?
#
loop_
_entity_poly.entity_id
_entity_poly.type
_entity_poly.pdbx_seq_one_letter_code
_entity_poly.pdbx_strand_id
1 'polypeptide(L)'
;TCHFNEVIHDGNINSFQNCTVIEGSITILDSTFNGFQEVYENYTFGNRYPAMNPKKLEIFTTLKEVQATSISKGTILVIGGRTLTEYFSALYIVKTALTSLGLKSLRKIRSGAVSILENKDLCYAQEINWQKIMKSPSHNTLLQNNKNHQECIRQGHVCDPQCSSEGCWGPGNKSCLSCNKFQVDSECISSCDPALGLYKVKENKCMKCDSECELTCKGPGPGNCDKCKHTKDGPFCVSKCPDGKYHNATYGYCMPCHENCVGGCDGPGNTIGPLGCRSCEKAILSNLGNILECLEREESCPESHFEEWVVRQTEGKLEPLAGKAICRPCNSLCKKCNGFGFHDDVCQECLHFSQDQQCVSECGGDYYKDGTTCKPVLMS
;
A
#
# COMPACT_ATOMS: atom_id res chain seq x y z
N THR A 1 -4.96 11.03 26.12
CA THR A 1 -4.38 11.38 27.44
C THR A 1 -4.74 10.27 28.39
N CYS A 2 -3.81 9.87 29.24
CA CYS A 2 -3.96 8.77 30.18
C CYS A 2 -3.57 9.26 31.57
N HIS A 3 -4.35 8.91 32.58
CA HIS A 3 -4.06 9.25 33.97
C HIS A 3 -3.39 8.05 34.61
N PHE A 4 -2.21 8.23 35.18
CA PHE A 4 -1.45 7.12 35.76
C PHE A 4 -0.51 7.61 36.84
N ASN A 5 -0.62 7.04 38.05
CA ASN A 5 0.15 7.42 39.24
C ASN A 5 0.55 6.21 40.11
N GLU A 6 0.45 5.00 39.57
CA GLU A 6 0.73 3.76 40.30
C GLU A 6 2.07 3.16 39.89
N VAL A 7 2.49 2.08 40.53
CA VAL A 7 3.65 1.30 40.08
C VAL A 7 3.27 0.51 38.83
N ILE A 8 4.11 0.51 37.80
CA ILE A 8 3.89 -0.31 36.61
C ILE A 8 4.03 -1.78 36.97
N HIS A 9 3.12 -2.62 36.47
CA HIS A 9 3.16 -4.07 36.59
C HIS A 9 2.43 -4.74 35.43
N ASP A 10 2.46 -6.07 35.39
CA ASP A 10 1.95 -6.84 34.24
C ASP A 10 0.47 -6.58 33.91
N GLY A 11 -0.32 -6.30 34.95
CA GLY A 11 -1.75 -6.02 34.84
C GLY A 11 -2.11 -4.62 34.32
N ASN A 12 -1.22 -3.63 34.42
CA ASN A 12 -1.55 -2.24 34.05
C ASN A 12 -0.75 -1.69 32.86
N ILE A 13 0.34 -2.34 32.43
CA ILE A 13 1.21 -1.84 31.35
C ILE A 13 0.46 -1.60 30.03
N ASN A 14 -0.56 -2.39 29.71
CA ASN A 14 -1.33 -2.22 28.49
C ASN A 14 -2.23 -0.98 28.51
N SER A 15 -2.48 -0.37 29.67
CA SER A 15 -3.22 0.90 29.78
C SER A 15 -2.50 2.06 29.09
N PHE A 16 -1.19 1.94 28.84
CA PHE A 16 -0.40 2.94 28.13
C PHE A 16 -0.55 2.87 26.60
N GLN A 17 -1.31 1.91 26.07
CA GLN A 17 -1.49 1.77 24.64
C GLN A 17 -2.19 3.01 24.05
N ASN A 18 -1.59 3.61 23.02
CA ASN A 18 -2.07 4.85 22.39
C ASN A 18 -2.03 6.10 23.30
N CYS A 19 -1.36 6.05 24.44
CA CYS A 19 -1.17 7.21 25.30
C CYS A 19 -0.07 8.13 24.73
N THR A 20 -0.43 9.38 24.44
CA THR A 20 0.51 10.44 24.03
C THR A 20 0.87 11.39 25.18
N VAL A 21 0.00 11.49 26.17
CA VAL A 21 0.20 12.31 27.36
C VAL A 21 -0.19 11.50 28.58
N ILE A 22 0.73 11.38 29.54
CA ILE A 22 0.50 10.79 30.85
C ILE A 22 0.29 11.92 31.84
N GLU A 23 -0.93 12.11 32.33
CA GLU A 23 -1.24 13.04 33.42
C GLU A 23 -0.96 12.36 34.75
N GLY A 24 0.31 12.42 35.16
CA GLY A 24 0.82 11.79 36.35
C GLY A 24 2.32 11.53 36.30
N SER A 25 2.76 10.44 36.92
CA SER A 25 4.15 9.98 36.95
C SER A 25 4.30 8.53 36.50
N ILE A 26 5.49 8.17 35.99
CA ILE A 26 5.85 6.78 35.70
C ILE A 26 6.72 6.25 36.84
N THR A 27 6.32 5.14 37.43
CA THR A 27 7.05 4.47 38.51
C THR A 27 7.32 3.01 38.13
N ILE A 28 8.60 2.62 38.06
CA ILE A 28 9.05 1.26 37.75
C ILE A 28 9.95 0.79 38.88
N LEU A 29 9.60 -0.31 39.51
CA LEU A 29 10.33 -0.84 40.67
C LEU A 29 10.80 -2.27 40.38
N ASP A 30 11.60 -2.81 41.29
CA ASP A 30 11.92 -4.24 41.36
C ASP A 30 10.65 -5.14 41.22
N SER A 31 9.60 -4.82 41.98
CA SER A 31 8.33 -5.56 41.98
C SER A 31 7.64 -5.61 40.62
N THR A 32 7.94 -4.67 39.71
CA THR A 32 7.46 -4.71 38.32
C THR A 32 7.94 -5.97 37.62
N PHE A 33 9.20 -6.37 37.82
CA PHE A 33 9.84 -7.47 37.10
C PHE A 33 9.93 -8.77 37.90
N ASN A 34 9.78 -8.71 39.23
CA ASN A 34 9.74 -9.89 40.09
C ASN A 34 8.30 -10.32 40.47
N GLY A 35 7.31 -9.48 40.18
CA GLY A 35 5.93 -9.70 40.59
C GLY A 35 5.74 -9.39 42.08
N PHE A 36 4.49 -9.21 42.49
CA PHE A 36 4.15 -8.93 43.88
C PHE A 36 2.72 -9.34 44.23
N GLN A 37 2.46 -9.43 45.53
CA GLN A 37 1.13 -9.56 46.10
C GLN A 37 0.69 -8.17 46.56
N GLU A 38 -0.44 -7.67 46.05
CA GLU A 38 -1.03 -6.43 46.54
C GLU A 38 -1.52 -6.63 47.99
N VAL A 39 -1.22 -5.66 48.85
CA VAL A 39 -1.65 -5.64 50.24
C VAL A 39 -2.30 -4.29 50.49
N TYR A 40 -3.58 -4.30 50.86
CA TYR A 40 -4.33 -3.09 51.19
C TYR A 40 -3.96 -2.57 52.58
N GLU A 41 -4.29 -1.32 52.87
CA GLU A 41 -4.02 -0.68 54.18
C GLU A 41 -4.64 -1.42 55.36
N ASN A 42 -5.73 -2.16 55.14
CA ASN A 42 -6.39 -3.01 56.14
C ASN A 42 -5.73 -4.40 56.29
N TYR A 43 -4.53 -4.60 55.75
CA TYR A 43 -3.77 -5.85 55.74
C TYR A 43 -4.42 -7.03 55.01
N THR A 44 -5.46 -6.78 54.20
CA THR A 44 -6.03 -7.83 53.34
C THR A 44 -5.27 -7.94 52.03
N PHE A 45 -5.26 -9.15 51.46
CA PHE A 45 -4.59 -9.44 50.20
C PHE A 45 -5.46 -9.05 49.01
N GLY A 46 -4.91 -8.22 48.13
CA GLY A 46 -5.48 -7.88 46.83
C GLY A 46 -5.06 -8.86 45.74
N ASN A 47 -4.91 -8.35 44.52
CA ASN A 47 -4.51 -9.18 43.38
C ASN A 47 -3.03 -9.59 43.47
N ARG A 48 -2.71 -10.78 42.97
CA ARG A 48 -1.32 -11.22 42.76
C ARG A 48 -0.92 -10.94 41.32
N TYR A 49 0.13 -10.13 41.13
CA TYR A 49 0.66 -9.81 39.81
C TYR A 49 1.94 -10.61 39.54
N PRO A 50 2.03 -11.32 38.40
CA PRO A 50 3.25 -12.03 38.03
C PRO A 50 4.36 -11.06 37.62
N ALA A 51 5.59 -11.60 37.55
CA ALA A 51 6.74 -10.93 36.96
C ALA A 51 6.44 -10.44 35.53
N MET A 52 6.59 -9.14 35.28
CA MET A 52 6.41 -8.57 33.94
C MET A 52 7.66 -8.80 33.09
N ASN A 53 7.48 -9.24 31.83
CA ASN A 53 8.61 -9.30 30.90
C ASN A 53 9.08 -7.87 30.55
N PRO A 54 10.37 -7.52 30.66
CA PRO A 54 10.90 -6.20 30.30
C PRO A 54 10.54 -5.71 28.89
N LYS A 55 10.36 -6.63 27.93
CA LYS A 55 9.91 -6.29 26.57
C LYS A 55 8.54 -5.62 26.52
N LYS A 56 7.68 -5.79 27.54
CA LYS A 56 6.40 -5.08 27.61
C LYS A 56 6.56 -3.56 27.72
N LEU A 57 7.74 -3.05 28.12
CA LEU A 57 8.06 -1.62 28.06
C LEU A 57 8.19 -1.07 26.63
N GLU A 58 8.25 -1.92 25.59
CA GLU A 58 8.21 -1.50 24.19
C GLU A 58 6.92 -0.73 23.83
N ILE A 59 5.89 -0.77 24.68
CA ILE A 59 4.73 0.11 24.55
C ILE A 59 5.11 1.60 24.56
N PHE A 60 6.20 1.95 25.27
CA PHE A 60 6.80 3.30 25.28
C PHE A 60 7.78 3.54 24.13
N THR A 61 7.96 2.57 23.23
CA THR A 61 8.75 2.68 21.99
C THR A 61 7.90 2.79 20.74
N THR A 62 6.65 2.30 20.78
CA THR A 62 5.88 2.04 19.55
C THR A 62 5.42 3.35 18.90
N LEU A 63 6.15 3.77 17.87
CA LEU A 63 5.67 4.73 16.89
C LEU A 63 4.66 3.97 16.02
N LYS A 64 3.37 4.30 16.08
CA LYS A 64 2.41 3.73 15.13
C LYS A 64 2.77 4.20 13.72
N GLU A 65 3.30 3.30 12.89
CA GLU A 65 3.33 3.47 11.44
C GLU A 65 1.92 3.23 10.92
N VAL A 66 1.18 4.30 10.65
CA VAL A 66 -0.06 4.21 9.87
C VAL A 66 0.35 4.30 8.40
N GLN A 67 0.10 3.23 7.65
CA GLN A 67 0.32 3.19 6.20
C GLN A 67 -0.53 4.22 5.45
N ALA A 68 0.10 4.77 4.42
CA ALA A 68 -0.43 5.49 3.26
C ALA A 68 -1.21 6.80 3.50
N THR A 69 -0.65 7.90 2.96
CA THR A 69 -1.25 9.21 2.61
C THR A 69 -1.35 10.33 3.66
N SER A 70 -0.79 10.21 4.86
CA SER A 70 -0.72 11.38 5.76
C SER A 70 0.54 11.41 6.61
N ILE A 71 1.14 12.61 6.68
CA ILE A 71 2.37 12.98 7.36
C ILE A 71 2.48 12.24 8.71
N SER A 72 3.45 11.32 8.79
CA SER A 72 3.72 10.47 9.94
C SER A 72 4.12 11.29 11.17
N LYS A 73 3.13 11.61 12.02
CA LYS A 73 3.39 12.08 13.38
C LYS A 73 3.56 10.85 14.26
N GLY A 74 4.81 10.44 14.46
CA GLY A 74 5.16 9.43 15.46
C GLY A 74 4.52 9.76 16.82
N THR A 75 4.11 8.73 17.56
CA THR A 75 3.44 8.87 18.86
C THR A 75 4.41 9.48 19.87
N ILE A 76 4.36 10.80 20.05
CA ILE A 76 5.15 11.52 21.07
C ILE A 76 4.52 11.25 22.44
N LEU A 77 5.33 10.86 23.41
CA LEU A 77 4.95 10.71 24.82
C LEU A 77 5.41 11.92 25.64
N VAL A 78 4.47 12.50 26.39
CA VAL A 78 4.72 13.59 27.33
C VAL A 78 4.26 13.18 28.73
N ILE A 79 5.14 13.29 29.72
CA ILE A 79 4.77 13.14 31.13
C ILE A 79 4.38 14.51 31.67
N GLY A 80 3.15 14.60 32.18
CA GLY A 80 2.57 15.81 32.71
C GLY A 80 3.14 16.23 34.06
N GLY A 81 3.38 15.27 34.96
CA GLY A 81 3.94 15.53 36.29
C GLY A 81 3.09 16.46 37.16
N ARG A 82 1.76 16.41 37.02
CA ARG A 82 0.84 17.11 37.94
C ARG A 82 0.69 16.37 39.27
N THR A 83 0.82 15.05 39.23
CA THR A 83 0.99 14.18 40.39
C THR A 83 2.38 13.58 40.28
N LEU A 84 3.09 13.57 41.41
CA LEU A 84 4.48 13.15 41.50
C LEU A 84 4.59 12.02 42.53
N THR A 85 5.56 11.14 42.32
CA THR A 85 5.89 10.05 43.24
C THR A 85 7.03 10.45 44.17
N GLU A 86 7.65 9.47 44.83
CA GLU A 86 8.82 9.60 45.68
C GLU A 86 9.88 10.56 45.10
N TYR A 87 10.47 11.38 45.98
CA TYR A 87 11.41 12.45 45.62
C TYR A 87 10.87 13.49 44.63
N PHE A 88 9.56 13.72 44.62
CA PHE A 88 8.87 14.63 43.68
C PHE A 88 9.12 14.26 42.22
N SER A 89 9.23 12.95 41.94
CA SER A 89 9.62 12.46 40.63
C SER A 89 8.42 12.30 39.69
N ALA A 90 8.57 12.72 38.45
CA ALA A 90 7.66 12.37 37.35
C ALA A 90 8.10 11.08 36.64
N LEU A 91 9.37 10.70 36.77
CA LEU A 91 9.92 9.42 36.35
C LEU A 91 10.74 8.84 37.50
N TYR A 92 10.34 7.70 38.03
CA TYR A 92 10.96 7.03 39.18
C TYR A 92 11.27 5.58 38.84
N ILE A 93 12.55 5.22 38.73
CA ILE A 93 12.99 3.88 38.33
C ILE A 93 14.02 3.35 39.33
N VAL A 94 13.66 2.35 40.12
CA VAL A 94 14.48 1.92 41.26
C VAL A 94 14.64 0.41 41.34
N LYS A 95 15.87 -0.05 41.60
CA LYS A 95 16.23 -1.47 41.84
C LYS A 95 15.76 -2.42 40.74
N THR A 96 15.80 -1.97 39.49
CA THR A 96 15.41 -2.81 38.34
C THR A 96 16.60 -3.56 37.75
N ALA A 97 16.33 -4.68 37.08
CA ALA A 97 17.30 -5.44 36.28
C ALA A 97 17.44 -4.90 34.83
N LEU A 98 17.04 -3.64 34.58
CA LEU A 98 17.10 -3.03 33.26
C LEU A 98 18.55 -2.72 32.87
N THR A 99 18.93 -3.04 31.64
CA THR A 99 20.22 -2.66 31.05
C THR A 99 20.15 -1.35 30.26
N SER A 100 18.96 -0.98 29.79
CA SER A 100 18.64 0.28 29.13
C SER A 100 17.18 0.66 29.40
N LEU A 101 16.84 1.95 29.27
CA LEU A 101 15.50 2.44 29.59
C LEU A 101 14.49 2.18 28.46
N GLY A 102 14.91 2.29 27.20
CA GLY A 102 14.05 2.04 26.05
C GLY A 102 12.88 3.02 25.90
N LEU A 103 12.86 4.18 26.56
CA LEU A 103 11.72 5.12 26.52
C LEU A 103 11.74 6.02 25.26
N LYS A 104 11.83 5.41 24.08
CA LYS A 104 12.09 6.09 22.79
C LYS A 104 11.02 7.10 22.39
N SER A 105 9.78 6.98 22.87
CA SER A 105 8.71 7.94 22.59
C SER A 105 8.68 9.11 23.56
N LEU A 106 9.40 9.04 24.70
CA LEU A 106 9.45 10.13 25.67
C LEU A 106 10.18 11.33 25.07
N ARG A 107 9.47 12.45 24.94
CA ARG A 107 10.03 13.71 24.43
C ARG A 107 10.05 14.82 25.46
N LYS A 108 9.13 14.78 26.43
CA LYS A 108 8.99 15.89 27.37
C LYS A 108 8.46 15.46 28.71
N ILE A 109 9.05 16.00 29.78
CA ILE A 109 8.54 15.98 31.15
C ILE A 109 8.20 17.42 31.52
N ARG A 110 6.91 17.70 31.72
CA ARG A 110 6.43 19.08 31.95
C ARG A 110 6.74 19.58 33.36
N SER A 111 6.69 18.70 34.35
CA SER A 111 6.91 19.00 35.76
C SER A 111 7.41 17.73 36.49
N GLY A 112 8.05 17.90 37.65
CA GLY A 112 8.65 16.80 38.43
C GLY A 112 10.10 16.50 38.10
N ALA A 113 10.77 15.85 39.05
CA ALA A 113 12.14 15.36 38.96
C ALA A 113 12.23 14.03 38.18
N VAL A 114 13.45 13.64 37.82
CA VAL A 114 13.76 12.30 37.32
C VAL A 114 14.67 11.62 38.33
N SER A 115 14.24 10.48 38.87
CA SER A 115 15.04 9.71 39.83
C SER A 115 15.21 8.28 39.33
N ILE A 116 16.45 7.89 39.09
CA ILE A 116 16.82 6.56 38.62
C ILE A 116 17.91 6.03 39.54
N LEU A 117 17.55 5.10 40.42
CA LEU A 117 18.37 4.73 41.58
C LEU A 117 18.59 3.22 41.66
N GLU A 118 19.79 2.81 42.05
CA GLU A 118 20.09 1.41 42.41
C GLU A 118 19.87 0.38 41.28
N ASN A 119 19.88 0.80 40.02
CA ASN A 119 19.77 -0.11 38.87
C ASN A 119 21.17 -0.60 38.48
N LYS A 120 21.60 -1.73 39.05
CA LYS A 120 23.00 -2.21 39.00
C LYS A 120 23.49 -2.57 37.60
N ASP A 121 22.59 -2.90 36.69
CA ASP A 121 22.91 -3.27 35.32
C ASP A 121 22.63 -2.17 34.28
N LEU A 122 22.09 -1.02 34.72
CA LEU A 122 21.60 0.03 33.83
C LEU A 122 22.71 0.91 33.25
N CYS A 123 22.83 0.89 31.92
CA CYS A 123 23.66 1.80 31.14
C CYS A 123 22.80 2.84 30.39
N TYR A 124 23.45 3.73 29.63
CA TYR A 124 22.87 4.79 28.77
C TYR A 124 22.16 5.94 29.49
N ALA A 125 21.48 5.70 30.62
CA ALA A 125 20.73 6.74 31.34
C ALA A 125 21.59 7.94 31.78
N GLN A 126 22.88 7.70 32.02
CA GLN A 126 23.89 8.71 32.38
C GLN A 126 24.33 9.56 31.18
N GLU A 127 24.21 9.06 29.95
CA GLU A 127 24.56 9.80 28.72
C GLU A 127 23.42 10.71 28.23
N ILE A 128 22.20 10.50 28.73
CA ILE A 128 21.04 11.31 28.35
C ILE A 128 21.16 12.72 28.91
N ASN A 129 21.04 13.71 28.04
CA ASN A 129 20.88 15.10 28.46
C ASN A 129 19.44 15.36 28.93
N TRP A 130 19.17 15.05 30.19
CA TRP A 130 17.84 15.19 30.81
C TRP A 130 17.25 16.60 30.74
N GLN A 131 18.09 17.64 30.66
CA GLN A 131 17.65 19.03 30.50
C GLN A 131 16.94 19.29 29.17
N LYS A 132 17.18 18.45 28.14
CA LYS A 132 16.46 18.55 26.86
C LYS A 132 15.04 17.97 26.92
N ILE A 133 14.79 17.09 27.88
CA ILE A 133 13.50 16.41 28.08
C ILE A 133 12.68 17.13 29.14
N MET A 134 13.32 17.62 30.19
CA MET A 134 12.67 18.31 31.31
C MET A 134 12.38 19.77 30.97
N LYS A 135 11.16 20.25 31.25
CA LYS A 135 10.77 21.64 30.97
C LYS A 135 11.41 22.64 31.94
N SER A 136 11.54 22.28 33.22
CA SER A 136 12.04 23.18 34.25
C SER A 136 13.47 22.80 34.66
N PRO A 137 14.44 23.72 34.55
CA PRO A 137 15.82 23.46 34.99
C PRO A 137 15.94 23.38 36.52
N SER A 138 14.93 23.85 37.26
CA SER A 138 14.88 23.76 38.73
C SER A 138 14.57 22.36 39.24
N HIS A 139 14.11 21.44 38.38
CA HIS A 139 13.83 20.07 38.77
C HIS A 139 15.10 19.22 38.67
N ASN A 140 15.40 18.49 39.74
CA ASN A 140 16.63 17.72 39.83
C ASN A 140 16.56 16.42 39.01
N THR A 141 17.72 15.98 38.52
CA THR A 141 17.92 14.63 38.01
C THR A 141 18.80 13.87 39.00
N LEU A 142 18.28 12.80 39.60
CA LEU A 142 18.98 11.98 40.56
C LEU A 142 19.32 10.61 39.94
N LEU A 143 20.58 10.45 39.51
CA LEU A 143 21.10 9.20 38.98
C LEU A 143 22.15 8.66 39.96
N GLN A 144 21.76 7.77 40.88
CA GLN A 144 22.66 7.28 41.93
C GLN A 144 22.64 5.75 42.04
N ASN A 145 23.78 5.18 42.42
CA ASN A 145 23.93 3.73 42.66
C ASN A 145 23.54 2.81 41.48
N ASN A 146 23.43 3.36 40.27
CA ASN A 146 23.31 2.62 39.02
C ASN A 146 24.67 2.05 38.58
N LYS A 147 24.71 1.29 37.48
CA LYS A 147 25.97 0.79 36.90
C LYS A 147 26.98 1.91 36.68
N ASN A 148 28.25 1.62 36.92
CA ASN A 148 29.32 2.58 36.71
C ASN A 148 29.45 2.93 35.21
N HIS A 149 29.47 4.22 34.89
CA HIS A 149 29.51 4.68 33.50
C HIS A 149 30.77 4.23 32.75
N GLN A 150 31.94 4.20 33.40
CA GLN A 150 33.19 3.72 32.79
C GLN A 150 33.13 2.22 32.50
N GLU A 151 32.43 1.45 33.33
CA GLU A 151 32.20 0.04 33.07
C GLU A 151 31.28 -0.18 31.84
N CYS A 152 30.22 0.62 31.72
CA CYS A 152 29.36 0.61 30.53
C CYS A 152 30.19 0.90 29.26
N ILE A 153 31.04 1.93 29.27
CA ILE A 153 31.92 2.27 28.14
C ILE A 153 32.84 1.08 27.80
N ARG A 154 33.51 0.49 28.80
CA ARG A 154 34.42 -0.65 28.60
C ARG A 154 33.72 -1.87 28.00
N GLN A 155 32.44 -2.05 28.28
CA GLN A 155 31.61 -3.14 27.74
C GLN A 155 30.97 -2.78 26.38
N GLY A 156 31.23 -1.60 25.83
CA GLY A 156 30.64 -1.15 24.58
C GLY A 156 29.17 -0.72 24.70
N HIS A 157 28.67 -0.52 25.91
CA HIS A 157 27.32 -0.01 26.16
C HIS A 157 27.30 1.52 26.09
N VAL A 158 27.55 2.05 24.88
CA VAL A 158 27.57 3.48 24.56
C VAL A 158 26.57 3.81 23.46
N CYS A 159 26.17 5.06 23.35
CA CYS A 159 25.29 5.49 22.27
C CYS A 159 25.92 5.25 20.88
N ASP A 160 25.04 5.03 19.89
CA ASP A 160 25.46 4.87 18.51
C ASP A 160 26.18 6.14 18.00
N PRO A 161 27.25 6.04 17.19
CA PRO A 161 27.96 7.20 16.64
C PRO A 161 27.08 8.16 15.83
N GLN A 162 25.89 7.72 15.37
CA GLN A 162 24.92 8.57 14.69
C GLN A 162 24.02 9.37 15.65
N CYS A 163 24.07 9.10 16.96
CA CYS A 163 23.41 9.91 17.98
C CYS A 163 24.17 11.21 18.21
N SER A 164 23.44 12.29 18.49
CA SER A 164 24.03 13.54 18.93
C SER A 164 24.60 13.42 20.35
N SER A 165 25.26 14.48 20.83
CA SER A 165 25.70 14.59 22.22
C SER A 165 24.56 14.69 23.25
N GLU A 166 23.28 14.65 22.82
CA GLU A 166 22.14 14.62 23.72
C GLU A 166 21.85 13.22 24.30
N GLY A 167 22.54 12.18 23.81
CA GLY A 167 22.48 10.81 24.33
C GLY A 167 21.42 9.93 23.67
N CYS A 168 21.14 8.79 24.29
CA CYS A 168 20.27 7.75 23.74
C CYS A 168 19.56 6.94 24.84
N TRP A 169 18.44 6.32 24.48
CA TRP A 169 17.63 5.47 25.35
C TRP A 169 18.14 4.02 25.46
N GLY A 170 19.20 3.67 24.73
CA GLY A 170 19.72 2.31 24.59
C GLY A 170 20.60 2.15 23.35
N PRO A 171 20.94 0.92 22.97
CA PRO A 171 21.83 0.66 21.84
C PRO A 171 21.21 0.99 20.48
N GLY A 172 22.08 1.30 19.51
CA GLY A 172 21.75 1.47 18.10
C GLY A 172 21.18 2.84 17.73
N ASN A 173 21.31 3.18 16.45
CA ASN A 173 20.92 4.46 15.85
C ASN A 173 19.40 4.77 15.87
N LYS A 174 18.54 3.82 16.23
CA LYS A 174 17.09 4.03 16.47
C LYS A 174 16.77 4.43 17.90
N SER A 175 17.76 4.49 18.78
CA SER A 175 17.59 4.77 20.20
C SER A 175 18.09 6.17 20.58
N CYS A 176 18.61 6.94 19.63
CA CYS A 176 19.10 8.29 19.87
C CYS A 176 18.00 9.23 20.36
N LEU A 177 18.34 10.17 21.25
CA LEU A 177 17.44 11.25 21.63
C LEU A 177 17.26 12.24 20.47
N SER A 178 18.35 12.52 19.76
CA SER A 178 18.37 13.21 18.47
C SER A 178 19.53 12.73 17.61
N CYS A 179 19.40 12.87 16.28
CA CYS A 179 20.43 12.45 15.34
C CYS A 179 21.54 13.49 15.22
N ASN A 180 22.77 13.02 15.07
CA ASN A 180 23.95 13.87 14.88
C ASN A 180 23.92 14.60 13.52
N LYS A 181 23.56 13.88 12.45
CA LYS A 181 23.51 14.42 11.08
C LYS A 181 22.13 14.36 10.47
N PHE A 182 21.66 13.15 10.13
CA PHE A 182 20.40 12.97 9.43
C PHE A 182 19.49 11.97 10.12
N GLN A 183 18.19 12.20 9.99
CA GLN A 183 17.15 11.26 10.38
C GLN A 183 16.41 10.76 9.13
N VAL A 184 16.26 9.44 8.98
CA VAL A 184 15.31 8.80 8.07
C VAL A 184 14.33 7.98 8.90
N ASP A 185 13.02 8.22 8.73
CA ASP A 185 11.99 7.62 9.58
C ASP A 185 12.30 7.82 11.09
N SER A 186 12.63 6.76 11.82
CA SER A 186 13.05 6.78 13.23
C SER A 186 14.53 6.41 13.44
N GLU A 187 15.34 6.47 12.40
CA GLU A 187 16.72 5.98 12.38
C GLU A 187 17.70 7.12 12.07
N CYS A 188 18.78 7.22 12.85
CA CYS A 188 19.84 8.18 12.61
C CYS A 188 20.88 7.61 11.64
N ILE A 189 21.22 8.37 10.62
CA ILE A 189 22.17 7.95 9.57
C ILE A 189 23.23 9.03 9.31
N SER A 190 24.36 8.59 8.76
CA SER A 190 25.53 9.43 8.50
C SER A 190 25.39 10.30 7.24
N SER A 191 24.62 9.84 6.24
CA SER A 191 24.38 10.51 4.97
C SER A 191 23.00 10.16 4.39
N CYS A 192 22.37 11.11 3.68
CA CYS A 192 21.24 10.81 2.80
C CYS A 192 21.78 10.28 1.46
N ASP A 193 22.11 8.98 1.38
CA ASP A 193 22.70 8.39 0.18
C ASP A 193 21.64 8.03 -0.89
N PRO A 194 21.66 8.65 -2.09
CA PRO A 194 20.77 8.28 -3.18
C PRO A 194 20.91 6.82 -3.63
N ALA A 195 22.08 6.19 -3.42
CA ALA A 195 22.30 4.78 -3.73
C ALA A 195 21.52 3.83 -2.79
N LEU A 196 21.01 4.35 -1.67
CA LEU A 196 20.10 3.64 -0.76
C LEU A 196 18.63 4.03 -0.98
N GLY A 197 18.33 4.74 -2.07
CA GLY A 197 17.00 5.28 -2.35
C GLY A 197 16.57 6.36 -1.36
N LEU A 198 17.53 7.13 -0.84
CA LEU A 198 17.27 8.23 0.06
C LEU A 198 17.44 9.57 -0.64
N TYR A 199 16.57 10.52 -0.32
CA TYR A 199 16.70 11.90 -0.75
C TYR A 199 16.60 12.85 0.44
N LYS A 200 17.32 13.96 0.33
CA LYS A 200 17.37 14.99 1.39
C LYS A 200 16.14 15.88 1.28
N VAL A 201 15.35 15.96 2.35
CA VAL A 201 14.16 16.82 2.43
C VAL A 201 14.49 18.18 3.05
N LYS A 202 15.32 18.16 4.11
CA LYS A 202 15.80 19.34 4.85
C LYS A 202 17.23 19.08 5.32
N GLU A 203 17.86 20.07 5.94
CA GLU A 203 19.25 19.99 6.40
C GLU A 203 19.58 18.70 7.16
N ASN A 204 18.72 18.26 8.08
CA ASN A 204 18.96 17.09 8.94
C ASN A 204 17.90 15.98 8.77
N LYS A 205 17.20 15.93 7.64
CA LYS A 205 16.15 14.93 7.40
C LYS A 205 16.19 14.36 5.99
N CYS A 206 16.25 13.04 5.91
CA CYS A 206 16.09 12.28 4.67
C CYS A 206 14.72 11.60 4.65
N MET A 207 14.28 11.23 3.45
CA MET A 207 13.15 10.33 3.24
C MET A 207 13.53 9.28 2.19
N LYS A 208 12.82 8.16 2.20
CA LYS A 208 12.93 7.13 1.19
C LYS A 208 12.14 7.53 -0.04
N CYS A 209 12.67 7.19 -1.21
CA CYS A 209 11.94 7.27 -2.47
C CYS A 209 10.74 6.34 -2.46
N ASP A 210 9.79 6.60 -3.36
CA ASP A 210 8.63 5.74 -3.55
C ASP A 210 9.06 4.34 -3.99
N SER A 211 8.30 3.31 -3.63
CA SER A 211 8.61 1.91 -3.98
C SER A 211 8.59 1.65 -5.48
N GLU A 212 7.90 2.50 -6.25
CA GLU A 212 7.86 2.45 -7.71
C GLU A 212 9.02 3.21 -8.38
N CYS A 213 9.86 3.90 -7.61
CA CYS A 213 11.13 4.42 -8.11
C CYS A 213 12.15 3.27 -8.22
N GLU A 214 12.94 3.26 -9.30
CA GLU A 214 13.99 2.24 -9.46
C GLU A 214 15.08 2.40 -8.39
N LEU A 215 15.52 3.63 -8.16
CA LEU A 215 16.50 3.93 -7.11
C LEU A 215 16.37 5.37 -6.60
N THR A 216 16.49 6.35 -7.48
CA THR A 216 16.57 7.77 -7.10
C THR A 216 15.29 8.55 -7.39
N CYS A 217 15.09 9.60 -6.61
CA CYS A 217 13.95 10.51 -6.72
C CYS A 217 14.32 11.93 -6.26
N LYS A 218 13.54 12.90 -6.72
CA LYS A 218 13.69 14.32 -6.37
C LYS A 218 12.74 14.77 -5.26
N GLY A 219 11.83 13.89 -4.83
CA GLY A 219 10.74 14.24 -3.95
C GLY A 219 9.89 13.03 -3.57
N PRO A 220 8.86 13.23 -2.74
CA PRO A 220 7.99 12.15 -2.28
C PRO A 220 7.05 11.66 -3.39
N GLY A 221 6.68 10.38 -3.31
CA GLY A 221 5.67 9.77 -4.18
C GLY A 221 6.17 9.39 -5.57
N PRO A 222 5.36 8.64 -6.34
CA PRO A 222 5.79 7.96 -7.55
C PRO A 222 5.99 8.89 -8.76
N GLY A 223 5.57 10.15 -8.66
CA GLY A 223 5.74 11.16 -9.72
C GLY A 223 7.10 11.87 -9.69
N ASN A 224 7.91 11.63 -8.67
CA ASN A 224 9.19 12.31 -8.46
C ASN A 224 10.40 11.39 -8.69
N CYS A 225 10.18 10.19 -9.23
CA CYS A 225 11.26 9.26 -9.56
C CYS A 225 12.06 9.76 -10.77
N ASP A 226 13.38 9.56 -10.76
CA ASP A 226 14.20 9.81 -11.95
C ASP A 226 13.97 8.73 -13.01
N LYS A 227 13.79 7.48 -12.56
CA LYS A 227 13.42 6.33 -13.40
C LYS A 227 12.43 5.44 -12.66
N CYS A 228 11.40 4.99 -13.38
CA CYS A 228 10.41 4.07 -12.84
C CYS A 228 10.97 2.66 -12.80
N LYS A 229 10.65 1.94 -11.72
CA LYS A 229 11.01 0.53 -11.55
C LYS A 229 10.29 -0.38 -12.54
N HIS A 230 9.01 -0.11 -12.81
CA HIS A 230 8.16 -0.91 -13.69
C HIS A 230 7.76 -0.13 -14.95
N THR A 231 6.69 0.66 -14.88
CA THR A 231 6.23 1.46 -16.02
C THR A 231 5.76 2.84 -15.57
N LYS A 232 5.53 3.73 -16.53
CA LYS A 232 5.12 5.11 -16.30
C LYS A 232 3.75 5.36 -16.90
N ASP A 233 2.80 5.84 -16.10
CA ASP A 233 1.53 6.38 -16.58
C ASP A 233 1.48 7.90 -16.40
N GLY A 234 1.53 8.63 -17.51
CA GLY A 234 1.67 10.09 -17.47
C GLY A 234 2.92 10.51 -16.69
N PRO A 235 2.81 11.30 -15.61
CA PRO A 235 3.96 11.68 -14.79
C PRO A 235 4.31 10.65 -13.69
N PHE A 236 3.47 9.64 -13.43
CA PHE A 236 3.60 8.76 -12.27
C PHE A 236 4.19 7.39 -12.63
N CYS A 237 5.10 6.88 -11.80
CA CYS A 237 5.52 5.48 -11.86
C CYS A 237 4.45 4.57 -11.25
N VAL A 238 4.11 3.48 -11.94
CA VAL A 238 3.10 2.53 -11.50
C VAL A 238 3.60 1.11 -11.69
N SER A 239 3.14 0.20 -10.83
CA SER A 239 3.50 -1.21 -10.89
C SER A 239 2.87 -1.92 -12.11
N LYS A 240 1.69 -1.46 -12.53
CA LYS A 240 0.96 -1.93 -13.72
C LYS A 240 0.17 -0.77 -14.32
N CYS A 241 0.03 -0.76 -15.65
CA CYS A 241 -0.87 0.19 -16.31
C CYS A 241 -2.32 0.00 -15.82
N PRO A 242 -3.06 1.11 -15.61
CA PRO A 242 -4.46 1.04 -15.23
C PRO A 242 -5.31 0.41 -16.34
N ASP A 243 -6.51 -0.04 -15.98
CA ASP A 243 -7.46 -0.56 -16.96
C ASP A 243 -7.79 0.50 -18.02
N GLY A 244 -7.86 0.07 -19.29
CA GLY A 244 -7.96 0.97 -20.44
C GLY A 244 -6.62 1.48 -20.97
N LYS A 245 -5.49 1.05 -20.40
CA LYS A 245 -4.15 1.26 -20.95
C LYS A 245 -3.36 -0.04 -21.02
N TYR A 246 -2.42 -0.11 -21.96
CA TYR A 246 -1.45 -1.20 -22.06
C TYR A 246 -0.02 -0.69 -21.91
N HIS A 247 0.88 -1.57 -21.48
CA HIS A 247 2.30 -1.26 -21.37
C HIS A 247 2.96 -1.30 -22.76
N ASN A 248 3.49 -0.17 -23.22
CA ASN A 248 4.28 -0.13 -24.44
C ASN A 248 5.76 -0.39 -24.11
N ALA A 249 6.24 -1.61 -24.36
CA ALA A 249 7.60 -2.03 -24.04
C ALA A 249 8.70 -1.24 -24.79
N THR A 250 8.39 -0.68 -25.97
CA THR A 250 9.35 0.12 -26.75
C THR A 250 9.70 1.42 -26.05
N TYR A 251 8.72 2.03 -25.38
CA TYR A 251 8.91 3.32 -24.76
C TYR A 251 8.83 3.33 -23.22
N GLY A 252 8.40 2.23 -22.61
CA GLY A 252 8.31 2.06 -21.16
C GLY A 252 7.16 2.81 -20.49
N TYR A 253 6.17 3.29 -21.26
CA TYR A 253 5.00 4.01 -20.75
C TYR A 253 3.68 3.35 -21.10
N CYS A 254 2.65 3.67 -20.31
CA CYS A 254 1.29 3.24 -20.53
C CYS A 254 0.64 4.03 -21.66
N MET A 255 0.08 3.33 -22.63
CA MET A 255 -0.65 3.88 -23.78
C MET A 255 -2.12 3.51 -23.70
N PRO A 256 -3.05 4.39 -24.14
CA PRO A 256 -4.47 4.08 -24.16
C PRO A 256 -4.77 2.88 -25.06
N CYS A 257 -5.70 2.05 -24.63
CA CYS A 257 -6.32 1.03 -25.48
C CYS A 257 -7.09 1.69 -26.63
N HIS A 258 -7.44 0.88 -27.64
CA HIS A 258 -8.45 1.30 -28.62
C HIS A 258 -9.79 1.58 -27.91
N GLU A 259 -10.56 2.53 -28.42
CA GLU A 259 -11.80 3.00 -27.78
C GLU A 259 -12.86 1.90 -27.67
N ASN A 260 -12.86 0.94 -28.60
CA ASN A 260 -13.79 -0.20 -28.60
C ASN A 260 -13.35 -1.34 -27.65
N CYS A 261 -12.19 -1.25 -27.00
CA CYS A 261 -11.74 -2.27 -26.05
C CYS A 261 -12.46 -2.12 -24.70
N VAL A 262 -12.98 -3.24 -24.19
CA VAL A 262 -13.66 -3.34 -22.90
C VAL A 262 -12.91 -4.29 -21.98
N GLY A 263 -12.73 -3.90 -20.71
CA GLY A 263 -12.01 -4.73 -19.73
C GLY A 263 -10.48 -4.75 -19.92
N GLY A 264 -9.95 -3.79 -20.68
CA GLY A 264 -8.52 -3.61 -20.93
C GLY A 264 -8.04 -4.21 -22.25
N CYS A 265 -6.76 -4.02 -22.52
CA CYS A 265 -6.09 -4.46 -23.73
C CYS A 265 -4.62 -4.82 -23.42
N ASP A 266 -4.00 -5.56 -24.32
CA ASP A 266 -2.58 -5.91 -24.27
C ASP A 266 -1.79 -5.25 -25.42
N GLY A 267 -2.45 -4.36 -26.18
CA GLY A 267 -1.86 -3.55 -27.25
C GLY A 267 -2.86 -2.59 -27.90
N PRO A 268 -2.46 -1.88 -28.96
CA PRO A 268 -3.30 -0.87 -29.60
C PRO A 268 -4.37 -1.44 -30.55
N GLY A 269 -4.37 -2.74 -30.81
CA GLY A 269 -5.23 -3.34 -31.83
C GLY A 269 -6.73 -3.28 -31.48
N ASN A 270 -7.56 -2.98 -32.47
CA ASN A 270 -9.03 -3.00 -32.40
C ASN A 270 -9.62 -4.42 -32.58
N THR A 271 -8.96 -5.45 -32.08
CA THR A 271 -9.38 -6.85 -32.26
C THR A 271 -9.20 -7.60 -30.96
N ILE A 272 -10.03 -8.61 -30.68
CA ILE A 272 -9.84 -9.46 -29.49
C ILE A 272 -8.67 -10.40 -29.71
N GLY A 273 -7.69 -10.35 -28.81
CA GLY A 273 -6.54 -11.24 -28.83
C GLY A 273 -5.23 -10.58 -28.40
N PRO A 274 -4.09 -11.26 -28.64
CA PRO A 274 -2.78 -10.71 -28.33
C PRO A 274 -2.56 -9.37 -29.02
N LEU A 275 -1.98 -8.39 -28.31
CA LEU A 275 -1.74 -7.03 -28.81
C LEU A 275 -3.00 -6.22 -29.13
N GLY A 276 -4.18 -6.68 -28.72
CA GLY A 276 -5.45 -5.98 -28.91
C GLY A 276 -6.30 -5.98 -27.64
N CYS A 277 -7.61 -5.98 -27.82
CA CYS A 277 -8.58 -5.94 -26.74
C CYS A 277 -8.67 -7.29 -26.00
N ARG A 278 -8.98 -7.24 -24.70
CA ARG A 278 -9.39 -8.44 -23.96
C ARG A 278 -10.84 -8.82 -24.25
N SER A 279 -11.70 -7.83 -24.45
CA SER A 279 -13.10 -7.96 -24.83
C SER A 279 -13.54 -6.68 -25.56
N CYS A 280 -14.70 -6.67 -26.19
CA CYS A 280 -15.35 -5.46 -26.73
C CYS A 280 -16.87 -5.57 -26.64
N GLU A 281 -17.63 -4.50 -26.91
CA GLU A 281 -19.10 -4.51 -26.83
C GLU A 281 -19.76 -5.28 -27.97
N LYS A 282 -19.19 -5.19 -29.17
CA LYS A 282 -19.63 -5.90 -30.37
C LYS A 282 -18.43 -6.24 -31.26
N ALA A 283 -18.49 -7.31 -32.04
CA ALA A 283 -17.38 -7.72 -32.91
C ALA A 283 -17.82 -8.25 -34.29
N ILE A 284 -17.05 -7.96 -35.34
CA ILE A 284 -17.25 -8.50 -36.68
C ILE A 284 -16.50 -9.81 -36.84
N LEU A 285 -17.17 -10.83 -37.39
CA LEU A 285 -16.57 -12.11 -37.72
C LEU A 285 -16.27 -12.24 -39.22
N SER A 286 -15.19 -12.94 -39.54
CA SER A 286 -14.89 -13.42 -40.88
C SER A 286 -15.68 -14.68 -41.22
N ASN A 287 -15.66 -15.08 -42.50
CA ASN A 287 -16.26 -16.34 -42.98
C ASN A 287 -15.69 -17.59 -42.29
N LEU A 288 -14.50 -17.48 -41.67
CA LEU A 288 -13.84 -18.55 -40.92
C LEU A 288 -14.14 -18.49 -39.41
N GLY A 289 -15.00 -17.56 -38.96
CA GLY A 289 -15.32 -17.36 -37.55
C GLY A 289 -14.21 -16.70 -36.72
N ASN A 290 -13.19 -16.12 -37.36
CA ASN A 290 -12.21 -15.28 -36.67
C ASN A 290 -12.76 -13.87 -36.47
N ILE A 291 -12.50 -13.29 -35.29
CA ILE A 291 -12.81 -11.89 -34.98
C ILE A 291 -11.90 -11.00 -35.82
N LEU A 292 -12.51 -10.13 -36.63
CA LEU A 292 -11.82 -9.18 -37.50
C LEU A 292 -11.58 -7.87 -36.76
N GLU A 293 -12.62 -7.34 -36.14
CA GLU A 293 -12.61 -6.00 -35.55
C GLU A 293 -13.70 -5.87 -34.48
N CYS A 294 -13.47 -4.99 -33.52
CA CYS A 294 -14.43 -4.59 -32.51
C CYS A 294 -15.16 -3.30 -32.92
N LEU A 295 -16.46 -3.27 -32.61
CA LEU A 295 -17.36 -2.15 -32.88
C LEU A 295 -17.88 -1.54 -31.57
N GLU A 296 -18.39 -0.32 -31.67
CA GLU A 296 -19.14 0.31 -30.58
C GLU A 296 -20.45 -0.44 -30.33
N ARG A 297 -21.06 -0.22 -29.16
CA ARG A 297 -22.30 -0.93 -28.77
C ARG A 297 -23.47 -0.61 -29.70
N GLU A 298 -23.65 0.67 -30.02
CA GLU A 298 -24.75 1.18 -30.84
C GLU A 298 -24.45 1.14 -32.35
N GLU A 299 -23.21 0.81 -32.75
CA GLU A 299 -22.80 0.72 -34.15
C GLU A 299 -23.49 -0.46 -34.86
N SER A 300 -24.00 -0.22 -36.07
CA SER A 300 -24.69 -1.26 -36.86
C SER A 300 -23.71 -2.20 -37.54
N CYS A 301 -24.08 -3.47 -37.68
CA CYS A 301 -23.29 -4.42 -38.47
C CYS A 301 -23.19 -3.96 -39.96
N PRO A 302 -22.07 -4.25 -40.64
CA PRO A 302 -21.96 -4.03 -42.09
C PRO A 302 -23.09 -4.73 -42.86
N GLU A 303 -23.49 -4.22 -44.02
CA GLU A 303 -24.62 -4.80 -44.78
C GLU A 303 -24.41 -6.29 -45.13
N SER A 304 -23.16 -6.72 -45.31
CA SER A 304 -22.77 -8.11 -45.56
C SER A 304 -22.82 -9.02 -44.34
N HIS A 305 -23.30 -8.53 -43.20
CA HIS A 305 -23.34 -9.23 -41.92
C HIS A 305 -24.67 -9.01 -41.21
N PHE A 306 -25.09 -9.98 -40.40
CA PHE A 306 -26.25 -9.88 -39.52
C PHE A 306 -25.83 -9.95 -38.05
N GLU A 307 -26.60 -9.31 -37.17
CA GLU A 307 -26.34 -9.29 -35.73
C GLU A 307 -26.88 -10.56 -35.03
N GLU A 308 -26.05 -11.16 -34.17
CA GLU A 308 -26.39 -12.32 -33.35
C GLU A 308 -25.84 -12.15 -31.93
N TRP A 309 -26.50 -12.72 -30.92
CA TRP A 309 -26.02 -12.69 -29.53
C TRP A 309 -25.23 -13.94 -29.16
N VAL A 310 -24.06 -13.74 -28.55
CA VAL A 310 -23.25 -14.83 -28.01
C VAL A 310 -23.84 -15.31 -26.68
N VAL A 311 -24.08 -16.62 -26.56
CA VAL A 311 -24.60 -17.23 -25.35
C VAL A 311 -23.56 -17.19 -24.22
N ARG A 312 -23.97 -17.04 -22.97
CA ARG A 312 -23.03 -16.88 -21.83
C ARG A 312 -22.15 -18.11 -21.53
N GLN A 313 -22.51 -19.29 -22.03
CA GLN A 313 -21.77 -20.55 -21.83
C GLN A 313 -20.87 -20.89 -23.02
N THR A 314 -20.60 -19.93 -23.91
CA THR A 314 -19.78 -20.17 -25.10
C THR A 314 -18.30 -20.32 -24.73
N GLU A 315 -17.69 -21.44 -25.14
CA GLU A 315 -16.26 -21.70 -25.00
C GLU A 315 -15.49 -21.30 -26.26
N GLY A 316 -14.17 -21.15 -26.13
CA GLY A 316 -13.26 -20.89 -27.24
C GLY A 316 -13.17 -19.40 -27.62
N LYS A 317 -13.03 -19.11 -28.92
CA LYS A 317 -12.68 -17.75 -29.41
C LYS A 317 -13.71 -16.66 -29.09
N LEU A 318 -14.96 -17.04 -28.80
CA LEU A 318 -16.06 -16.13 -28.49
C LEU A 318 -16.32 -15.98 -26.99
N GLU A 319 -15.59 -16.69 -26.13
CA GLU A 319 -15.73 -16.59 -24.67
C GLU A 319 -15.59 -15.15 -24.15
N PRO A 320 -14.66 -14.30 -24.66
CA PRO A 320 -14.58 -12.91 -24.23
C PRO A 320 -15.77 -12.04 -24.65
N LEU A 321 -16.65 -12.54 -25.51
CA LEU A 321 -17.87 -11.89 -25.98
C LEU A 321 -19.14 -12.49 -25.35
N ALA A 322 -19.01 -13.32 -24.31
CA ALA A 322 -20.15 -13.96 -23.64
C ALA A 322 -21.23 -12.92 -23.24
N GLY A 323 -22.44 -13.10 -23.76
CA GLY A 323 -23.57 -12.19 -23.53
C GLY A 323 -23.53 -10.87 -24.31
N LYS A 324 -22.71 -10.79 -25.37
CA LYS A 324 -22.55 -9.61 -26.23
C LYS A 324 -22.94 -9.91 -27.69
N ALA A 325 -23.12 -8.85 -28.48
CA ALA A 325 -23.49 -8.96 -29.88
C ALA A 325 -22.28 -9.25 -30.78
N ILE A 326 -22.50 -9.96 -31.88
CA ILE A 326 -21.52 -10.21 -32.95
C ILE A 326 -22.17 -10.00 -34.31
N CYS A 327 -21.38 -9.58 -35.29
CA CYS A 327 -21.78 -9.50 -36.68
C CYS A 327 -21.27 -10.74 -37.40
N ARG A 328 -22.17 -11.66 -37.76
CA ARG A 328 -21.85 -12.85 -38.56
C ARG A 328 -22.01 -12.56 -40.04
N PRO A 329 -21.12 -13.07 -40.91
CA PRO A 329 -21.26 -12.86 -42.34
C PRO A 329 -22.53 -13.53 -42.86
N CYS A 330 -23.17 -12.87 -43.82
CA CYS A 330 -24.26 -13.45 -44.59
C CYS A 330 -23.80 -14.70 -45.35
N ASN A 331 -24.75 -15.50 -45.84
CA ASN A 331 -24.43 -16.57 -46.78
C ASN A 331 -23.72 -15.99 -48.02
N SER A 332 -22.81 -16.75 -48.63
CA SER A 332 -22.05 -16.29 -49.81
C SER A 332 -22.92 -15.91 -51.01
N LEU A 333 -24.17 -16.37 -51.08
CA LEU A 333 -25.14 -16.00 -52.12
C LEU A 333 -25.94 -14.73 -51.78
N CYS A 334 -25.69 -14.13 -50.62
CA CYS A 334 -26.47 -13.06 -50.07
C CYS A 334 -25.63 -11.80 -49.84
N LYS A 335 -26.13 -10.66 -50.34
CA LYS A 335 -25.50 -9.35 -50.15
C LYS A 335 -25.94 -8.69 -48.84
N LYS A 336 -27.22 -8.82 -48.47
CA LYS A 336 -27.80 -8.27 -47.25
C LYS A 336 -28.73 -9.28 -46.58
N CYS A 337 -28.56 -9.51 -45.28
CA CYS A 337 -29.32 -10.54 -44.57
C CYS A 337 -29.68 -10.11 -43.14
N ASN A 338 -30.68 -10.76 -42.56
CA ASN A 338 -31.06 -10.65 -41.15
C ASN A 338 -30.75 -11.92 -40.33
N GLY A 339 -30.12 -12.92 -40.97
CA GLY A 339 -29.82 -14.23 -40.42
C GLY A 339 -28.95 -15.04 -41.38
N PHE A 340 -28.64 -16.29 -41.01
CA PHE A 340 -27.87 -17.18 -41.89
C PHE A 340 -28.79 -17.99 -42.80
N GLY A 341 -28.66 -17.79 -44.12
CA GLY A 341 -29.45 -18.52 -45.11
C GLY A 341 -29.41 -17.84 -46.48
N PHE A 342 -29.96 -18.51 -47.47
CA PHE A 342 -30.11 -18.01 -48.85
C PHE A 342 -31.57 -17.91 -49.28
N HIS A 343 -32.54 -18.22 -48.41
CA HIS A 343 -33.97 -17.98 -48.64
C HIS A 343 -34.29 -16.50 -48.48
N ASP A 344 -35.24 -15.95 -49.22
CA ASP A 344 -35.62 -14.53 -49.20
C ASP A 344 -36.10 -14.00 -47.83
N ASP A 345 -36.74 -14.85 -47.01
CA ASP A 345 -37.06 -14.60 -45.60
C ASP A 345 -35.84 -14.19 -44.74
N VAL A 346 -34.66 -14.66 -45.13
CA VAL A 346 -33.38 -14.43 -44.43
C VAL A 346 -32.44 -13.53 -45.21
N CYS A 347 -32.36 -13.76 -46.52
CA CYS A 347 -31.55 -13.02 -47.46
C CYS A 347 -32.38 -11.94 -48.15
N GLN A 348 -32.26 -10.71 -47.63
CA GLN A 348 -33.00 -9.55 -48.07
C GLN A 348 -32.57 -9.05 -49.46
N GLU A 349 -31.32 -9.31 -49.87
CA GLU A 349 -30.78 -8.96 -51.18
C GLU A 349 -29.83 -10.06 -51.69
N CYS A 350 -30.17 -10.71 -52.80
CA CYS A 350 -29.30 -11.72 -53.43
C CYS A 350 -28.05 -11.09 -54.04
N LEU A 351 -26.91 -11.79 -53.93
CA LEU A 351 -25.66 -11.35 -54.54
C LEU A 351 -25.69 -11.46 -56.08
N HIS A 352 -26.38 -12.48 -56.60
CA HIS A 352 -26.46 -12.77 -58.04
C HIS A 352 -27.91 -12.78 -58.54
N PHE A 353 -28.64 -13.89 -58.36
CA PHE A 353 -30.00 -14.03 -58.87
C PHE A 353 -30.96 -14.55 -57.79
N SER A 354 -32.22 -14.12 -57.84
CA SER A 354 -33.33 -14.71 -57.09
C SER A 354 -34.08 -15.72 -57.97
N GLN A 355 -34.28 -16.94 -57.46
CA GLN A 355 -35.04 -18.01 -58.09
C GLN A 355 -35.89 -18.72 -57.03
N ASP A 356 -37.20 -18.86 -57.27
CA ASP A 356 -38.12 -19.62 -56.40
C ASP A 356 -37.97 -19.29 -54.90
N GLN A 357 -37.96 -18.00 -54.54
CA GLN A 357 -37.81 -17.49 -53.16
C GLN A 357 -36.42 -17.73 -52.52
N GLN A 358 -35.42 -18.04 -53.33
CA GLN A 358 -34.05 -18.31 -52.86
C GLN A 358 -33.01 -17.61 -53.74
N CYS A 359 -31.85 -17.32 -53.17
CA CYS A 359 -30.72 -16.77 -53.89
C CYS A 359 -29.86 -17.89 -54.48
N VAL A 360 -29.53 -17.76 -55.77
CA VAL A 360 -28.73 -18.73 -56.53
C VAL A 360 -27.59 -18.03 -57.24
N SER A 361 -26.47 -18.73 -57.43
CA SER A 361 -25.32 -18.21 -58.20
C SER A 361 -25.61 -18.17 -59.70
N GLU A 362 -26.42 -19.10 -60.20
CA GLU A 362 -26.81 -19.24 -61.60
C GLU A 362 -28.25 -19.74 -61.70
N CYS A 363 -29.00 -19.34 -62.74
CA CYS A 363 -30.36 -19.82 -62.97
C CYS A 363 -30.36 -21.30 -63.40
N GLY A 364 -31.32 -22.08 -62.89
CA GLY A 364 -31.53 -23.47 -63.30
C GLY A 364 -31.85 -23.60 -64.79
N GLY A 365 -31.68 -24.82 -65.35
CA GLY A 365 -31.83 -25.08 -66.78
C GLY A 365 -33.20 -24.73 -67.38
N ASP A 366 -34.24 -24.72 -66.55
CA ASP A 366 -35.61 -24.38 -66.94
C ASP A 366 -35.95 -22.89 -66.75
N TYR A 367 -34.95 -22.04 -66.47
CA TYR A 367 -35.10 -20.62 -66.17
C TYR A 367 -34.18 -19.77 -67.06
N TYR A 368 -34.62 -18.56 -67.41
CA TYR A 368 -33.81 -17.56 -68.09
C TYR A 368 -33.52 -16.36 -67.18
N LYS A 369 -32.42 -15.65 -67.46
CA LYS A 369 -31.98 -14.47 -66.70
C LYS A 369 -32.80 -13.24 -67.09
N ASP A 370 -33.44 -12.59 -66.13
CA ASP A 370 -34.11 -11.30 -66.28
C ASP A 370 -33.65 -10.33 -65.19
N GLY A 371 -32.65 -9.51 -65.51
CA GLY A 371 -31.98 -8.66 -64.52
C GLY A 371 -31.36 -9.50 -63.39
N THR A 372 -31.84 -9.30 -62.16
CA THR A 372 -31.42 -10.02 -60.95
C THR A 372 -32.37 -11.17 -60.57
N THR A 373 -33.30 -11.56 -61.44
CA THR A 373 -34.29 -12.63 -61.18
C THR A 373 -34.21 -13.70 -62.26
N CYS A 374 -34.35 -14.96 -61.87
CA CYS A 374 -34.52 -16.10 -62.77
C CYS A 374 -36.00 -16.32 -63.02
N LYS A 375 -36.43 -16.25 -64.28
CA LYS A 375 -37.83 -16.47 -64.67
C LYS A 375 -38.00 -17.82 -65.38
N PRO A 376 -39.06 -18.59 -65.09
CA PRO A 376 -39.27 -19.89 -65.71
C PRO A 376 -39.50 -19.74 -67.22
N VAL A 377 -38.93 -20.65 -68.00
CA VAL A 377 -39.20 -20.77 -69.43
C VAL A 377 -40.59 -21.37 -69.58
N LEU A 378 -41.57 -20.56 -70.01
CA LEU A 378 -42.93 -21.02 -70.26
C LEU A 378 -42.91 -22.08 -71.38
N MET A 379 -43.04 -23.35 -71.02
CA MET A 379 -43.34 -24.41 -72.00
C MET A 379 -44.76 -24.19 -72.52
N SER A 380 -44.86 -23.93 -73.83
CA SER A 380 -46.11 -23.71 -74.57
C SER A 380 -46.89 -25.01 -74.76
#